data_AF-M0AA26-F1
#
_entry.id   AF-M0AA26-F1
#
_cell.length_a   1.000
_cell.length_b   1.000
_cell.length_c   1.000
_cell.angle_alpha   90.00
_cell.angle_beta   90.00
_cell.angle_gamma   90.00
#
_symmetry.space_group_name_H-M   'P 1'
#
loop_
_entity.id
_entity.type
_entity.pdbx_description
1 polymer ?
#
loop_
_entity_poly.entity_id
_entity_poly.type
_entity_poly.pdbx_seq_one_letter_code
_entity_poly.pdbx_strand_id
1 'polypeptide(L)'
;MTKHQKRLSVPKSWPVERKTEVFTVKAGAGPHGEEGVPLVVLLRDVLGYVDSKKEARYALSEDSILINGEPINDEQRPIGIFDIIASVSYTHL
;
A
#
# COMPACT_ATOMS: atom_id res chain seq x y z
N MET A 1 19.44 -2.22 9.70
CA MET A 1 17.96 -2.33 9.73
C MET A 1 17.52 -3.60 9.03
N THR A 2 16.47 -4.28 9.52
CA THR A 2 15.96 -5.51 8.92
C THR A 2 15.13 -5.22 7.68
N LYS A 3 15.29 -6.03 6.62
CA LYS A 3 14.55 -5.92 5.36
C LYS A 3 13.18 -6.62 5.37
N HIS A 4 12.85 -7.33 6.45
CA HIS A 4 11.68 -8.21 6.54
C HIS A 4 10.76 -7.75 7.67
N GLN A 5 9.44 -7.78 7.42
CA GLN A 5 8.40 -7.48 8.40
C GLN A 5 7.52 -8.72 8.61
N LYS A 6 7.46 -9.24 9.85
CA LYS A 6 6.50 -10.29 10.19
C LYS A 6 5.10 -9.66 10.28
N ARG A 7 4.08 -10.37 9.79
CA ARG A 7 2.69 -9.89 9.83
C ARG A 7 2.16 -9.80 11.26
N LEU A 8 2.62 -10.70 12.14
CA LEU A 8 2.29 -10.68 13.58
C LEU A 8 2.80 -9.41 14.30
N SER A 9 3.90 -8.83 13.83
CA SER A 9 4.57 -7.69 14.48
C SER A 9 4.20 -6.33 13.90
N VAL A 10 3.23 -6.24 12.99
CA VAL A 10 2.77 -4.94 12.48
C VAL A 10 2.05 -4.13 13.57
N PRO A 11 1.93 -2.81 13.44
CA PRO A 11 1.10 -1.97 14.32
C PRO A 11 -0.35 -2.44 14.38
N LYS A 12 -1.05 -2.18 15.51
CA LYS A 12 -2.47 -2.54 15.68
C LYS A 12 -3.40 -1.72 14.80
N SER A 13 -2.94 -0.55 14.38
CA SER A 13 -3.65 0.36 13.48
C SER A 13 -3.75 -0.17 12.04
N TRP A 14 -2.90 -1.12 11.64
CA TRP A 14 -2.96 -1.65 10.29
C TRP A 14 -4.20 -2.53 10.12
N PRO A 15 -5.04 -2.25 9.12
CA PRO A 15 -6.26 -3.02 8.83
C PRO A 15 -5.92 -4.36 8.14
N VAL A 16 -5.13 -5.21 8.79
CA VAL A 16 -4.74 -6.53 8.26
C VAL A 16 -4.89 -7.62 9.30
N GLU A 17 -5.41 -8.77 8.87
CA GLU A 17 -5.37 -9.98 9.68
C GLU A 17 -3.92 -10.42 9.89
N ARG A 18 -3.55 -10.78 11.13
CA ARG A 18 -2.14 -11.04 11.47
C ARG A 18 -1.72 -12.51 11.36
N LYS A 19 -2.68 -13.43 11.41
CA LYS A 19 -2.46 -14.88 11.51
C LYS A 19 -2.74 -15.63 10.21
N THR A 20 -2.88 -14.90 9.10
CA THR A 20 -3.10 -15.48 7.77
C THR A 20 -1.79 -15.79 7.05
N GLU A 21 -0.77 -14.95 7.24
CA GLU A 21 0.52 -15.08 6.57
C GLU A 21 1.67 -14.75 7.52
N VAL A 22 2.87 -15.27 7.24
CA VAL A 22 4.05 -15.06 8.11
C VAL A 22 4.62 -13.65 7.95
N PHE A 23 4.69 -13.16 6.72
CA PHE A 23 5.33 -11.90 6.35
C PHE A 23 4.36 -10.92 5.70
N THR A 24 4.70 -9.64 5.78
CA THR A 24 4.02 -8.58 5.02
C THR A 24 5.07 -7.58 4.50
N VAL A 25 4.61 -6.64 3.69
CA VAL A 25 5.43 -5.54 3.19
C VAL A 25 5.72 -4.57 4.33
N LYS A 26 6.99 -4.18 4.48
CA LYS A 26 7.41 -3.16 5.44
C LYS A 26 7.04 -1.78 4.89
N ALA A 27 6.57 -0.88 5.76
CA ALA A 27 6.41 0.52 5.39
C ALA A 27 7.78 1.13 5.04
N GLY A 28 7.86 1.79 3.90
CA GLY A 28 9.04 2.51 3.43
C GLY A 28 9.27 3.81 4.21
N ALA A 29 10.29 4.56 3.80
CA ALA A 29 10.46 5.92 4.27
C ALA A 29 9.34 6.82 3.70
N GLY A 30 8.86 7.77 4.49
CA GLY A 30 7.86 8.74 4.05
C GLY A 30 7.15 9.43 5.21
N PRO A 31 6.20 10.32 4.91
CA PRO A 31 5.48 11.17 5.88
C PRO A 31 4.91 10.48 7.11
N HIS A 32 4.55 9.19 7.01
CA HIS A 32 3.95 8.43 8.12
C HIS A 32 4.85 7.33 8.71
N GLY A 33 6.09 7.22 8.23
CA GLY A 33 7.09 6.29 8.76
C GLY A 33 6.57 4.85 8.91
N GLU A 34 6.99 4.18 9.99
CA GLU A 34 6.60 2.79 10.28
C GLU A 34 5.15 2.65 10.80
N GLU A 35 4.50 3.75 11.18
CA GLU A 35 3.10 3.73 11.63
C GLU A 35 2.11 3.73 10.47
N GLY A 36 2.50 4.28 9.32
CA GLY A 36 1.71 4.28 8.09
C GLY A 36 1.54 2.88 7.50
N VAL A 37 0.41 2.69 6.83
CA VAL A 37 0.08 1.43 6.14
C VAL A 37 0.73 1.46 4.74
N PRO A 38 1.52 0.46 4.33
CA PRO A 38 2.08 0.42 2.99
C PRO A 38 0.98 0.44 1.94
N LEU A 39 1.16 1.23 0.88
CA LEU A 39 0.17 1.36 -0.19
C LEU A 39 -0.31 0.01 -0.74
N VAL A 40 0.59 -0.94 -0.96
CA VAL A 40 0.23 -2.29 -1.43
C VAL A 40 -0.69 -3.04 -0.47
N VAL A 41 -0.53 -2.85 0.85
CA VAL A 41 -1.40 -3.47 1.86
C VAL A 41 -2.80 -2.88 1.75
N LEU A 42 -2.91 -1.56 1.56
CA LEU A 42 -4.18 -0.89 1.41
C LEU A 42 -4.90 -1.31 0.11
N LEU A 43 -4.19 -1.33 -1.01
CA LEU A 43 -4.75 -1.72 -2.31
C LEU A 43 -5.23 -3.18 -2.32
N ARG A 44 -4.45 -4.09 -1.72
CA ARG A 44 -4.74 -5.53 -1.75
C ARG A 44 -5.65 -5.99 -0.62
N ASP A 45 -5.26 -5.74 0.63
CA ASP A 45 -5.92 -6.35 1.79
C ASP A 45 -7.16 -5.57 2.26
N VAL A 46 -7.25 -4.27 1.93
CA VAL A 46 -8.34 -3.41 2.42
C VAL A 46 -9.33 -3.09 1.32
N LEU A 47 -8.84 -2.59 0.18
CA LEU A 47 -9.69 -2.18 -0.94
C LEU A 47 -10.02 -3.33 -1.90
N GLY A 48 -9.18 -4.37 -1.94
CA GLY A 48 -9.32 -5.47 -2.90
C GLY A 48 -9.20 -5.03 -4.36
N TYR A 49 -8.46 -3.94 -4.62
CA TYR A 49 -8.25 -3.40 -5.97
C TYR A 49 -7.32 -4.28 -6.82
N VAL A 50 -6.45 -5.03 -6.15
CA VAL A 50 -5.49 -5.97 -6.74
C VAL A 50 -5.39 -7.21 -5.88
N ASP A 51 -5.07 -8.36 -6.48
CA ASP A 51 -4.92 -9.63 -5.77
C ASP A 51 -3.46 -9.88 -5.37
N SER A 52 -2.51 -9.30 -6.12
CA SER A 52 -1.09 -9.56 -5.92
C SER A 52 -0.23 -8.30 -5.82
N LYS A 53 0.94 -8.42 -5.18
CA LYS A 53 1.96 -7.36 -5.16
C LYS A 53 2.42 -6.99 -6.57
N LYS A 54 2.43 -7.95 -7.50
CA LYS A 54 2.83 -7.73 -8.89
C LYS A 54 1.82 -6.83 -9.61
N GLU A 55 0.53 -7.07 -9.42
CA GLU A 55 -0.55 -6.22 -9.94
C GLU A 55 -0.53 -4.83 -9.32
N ALA A 56 -0.30 -4.73 -8.01
CA ALA A 56 -0.12 -3.43 -7.35
C ALA A 56 0.98 -2.62 -8.05
N ARG A 57 2.16 -3.23 -8.27
CA ARG A 57 3.27 -2.55 -8.95
C ARG A 57 2.93 -2.18 -10.39
N TYR A 58 2.20 -3.04 -11.11
CA TYR A 58 1.75 -2.74 -12.46
C TYR A 58 0.81 -1.52 -12.49
N ALA A 59 -0.18 -1.47 -11.60
CA ALA A 59 -1.09 -0.32 -11.51
C ALA A 59 -0.33 0.99 -11.16
N LEU A 60 0.65 0.91 -10.26
CA LEU A 60 1.48 2.05 -9.89
C LEU A 60 2.40 2.51 -11.02
N SER A 61 2.91 1.60 -11.85
CA SER A 61 3.75 1.96 -13.00
C SER A 61 3.00 2.62 -14.15
N GLU A 62 1.68 2.45 -14.21
CA GLU A 62 0.80 3.10 -15.20
C GLU A 62 0.29 4.47 -14.70
N ASP A 63 0.83 4.98 -13.58
CA ASP A 63 0.40 6.24 -12.93
C ASP A 63 -1.11 6.28 -12.63
N SER A 64 -1.74 5.11 -12.51
CA SER A 64 -3.19 4.98 -12.34
C SER A 64 -3.66 5.30 -10.92
N ILE A 65 -2.75 5.33 -9.94
CA ILE A 65 -3.03 5.61 -8.53
C ILE A 65 -2.38 6.93 -8.14
N LEU A 66 -3.19 7.83 -7.58
CA LEU A 66 -2.77 9.13 -7.08
C LEU A 66 -2.89 9.16 -5.55
N ILE A 67 -1.88 9.73 -4.90
CA ILE A 67 -1.92 10.10 -3.48
C ILE A 67 -1.85 11.61 -3.40
N ASN A 68 -2.85 12.23 -2.77
CA ASN A 68 -2.94 13.68 -2.64
C ASN A 68 -2.82 14.42 -3.99
N GLY A 69 -3.28 13.78 -5.08
CA GLY A 69 -3.27 14.32 -6.43
C GLY A 69 -2.01 14.02 -7.24
N GLU A 70 -0.98 13.39 -6.67
CA GLU A 70 0.27 13.06 -7.37
C GLU A 70 0.39 11.55 -7.66
N PRO A 71 0.84 11.15 -8.85
CA PRO A 71 1.11 9.74 -9.15
C PRO A 71 2.28 9.23 -8.32
N ILE A 72 2.19 7.98 -7.88
CA ILE A 72 3.20 7.35 -7.03
C ILE A 72 3.59 5.98 -7.60
N ASN A 73 4.90 5.72 -7.64
CA ASN A 73 5.45 4.44 -8.11
C ASN A 73 6.15 3.63 -6.99
N ASP A 74 5.86 3.96 -5.73
CA ASP A 74 6.40 3.23 -4.58
C ASP A 74 5.28 2.48 -3.85
N GLU A 75 5.26 1.16 -4.01
CA GLU A 75 4.29 0.30 -3.35
C GLU A 75 4.44 0.24 -1.81
N GLN A 76 5.60 0.68 -1.29
CA GLN A 76 5.91 0.71 0.14
C GLN A 76 5.60 2.07 0.78
N ARG A 77 5.17 3.06 0.00
CA ARG A 77 4.81 4.40 0.48
C ARG A 77 3.88 4.28 1.69
N PRO A 78 4.27 4.79 2.88
CA PRO A 78 3.43 4.70 4.06
C PRO A 78 2.26 5.67 3.94
N ILE A 79 1.03 5.15 3.90
CA ILE A 79 -0.22 5.91 3.86
C ILE A 79 -0.68 6.19 5.29
N GLY A 80 -1.05 7.44 5.53
CA GLY A 80 -1.51 7.90 6.84
C GLY A 80 -2.98 8.29 6.86
N ILE A 81 -3.37 8.81 8.02
CA ILE A 81 -4.68 9.43 8.19
C ILE A 81 -4.75 10.70 7.33
N PHE A 82 -5.90 10.92 6.70
CA PHE A 82 -6.19 12.05 5.80
C PHE A 82 -5.46 12.08 4.46
N ASP A 83 -4.66 11.06 4.12
CA ASP A 83 -4.20 10.90 2.75
C ASP A 83 -5.42 10.62 1.84
N ILE A 84 -5.50 11.33 0.72
CA ILE A 84 -6.53 11.14 -0.30
C ILE A 84 -5.98 10.20 -1.37
N ILE A 85 -6.69 9.11 -1.62
CA ILE A 85 -6.34 8.17 -2.69
C ILE A 85 -7.38 8.28 -3.79
N ALA A 86 -6.90 8.44 -5.02
CA ALA A 86 -7.73 8.41 -6.21
C ALA A 86 -7.15 7.43 -7.22
N SER A 87 -8.03 6.82 -8.03
CA SER A 87 -7.63 6.10 -9.22
C SER A 87 -8.06 6.85 -10.47
N VAL A 88 -7.19 6.88 -11.47
CA VAL A 88 -7.52 7.40 -12.80
C VAL A 88 -7.79 6.19 -13.69
N SER A 89 -9.00 6.09 -14.21
CA SER A 89 -9.38 5.07 -15.18
C SER A 89 -9.73 5.75 -16.48
N TYR A 90 -8.94 5.50 -17.52
CA TYR A 90 -9.29 5.90 -18.88
C TYR A 90 -10.35 4.92 -19.39
N THR A 91 -11.61 5.34 -19.34
CA THR A 91 -12.66 4.64 -20.05
C THR A 91 -12.41 4.85 -21.54
N HIS A 92 -12.06 3.78 -22.25
CA HIS A 92 -11.99 3.81 -23.71
C HIS A 92 -13.40 4.11 -24.25
N LEU A 93 -13.58 5.34 -24.73
CA LEU A 93 -14.58 5.67 -25.75
C LEU A 93 -13.97 5.46 -27.13
#